data_AF-A0A832W6S4-F1
#
_entry.id   AF-A0A832W6S4-F1
#
_cell.length_a   1.000
_cell.length_b   1.000
_cell.length_c   1.000
_cell.angle_alpha   90.00
_cell.angle_beta   90.00
_cell.angle_gamma   90.00
#
_symmetry.space_group_name_H-M   'P 1'
#
loop_
_entity.id
_entity.type
_entity.pdbx_description
1 polymer ?
#
loop_
_entity_poly.entity_id
_entity_poly.type
_entity_poly.pdbx_seq_one_letter_code
_entity_poly.pdbx_strand_id
1 'polypeptide(L)'
;MNPQDGGGPGAPGGARPPPNRLINEKSPYLLQHAYNPVDWHPWGEEAFSRARREGKPVFLSIGYSTCHWCHVMAEESFADPEVAGLLNETFVCIKVDREERPEIDQVYMAAAQALTDTLGWPLTIIMTPDKKPFFAASYIPKESRYGMTGLIDLIPQIRRAWETQRQDLENAGNLLLEALQNAARTPQNGPEITKGVLDEAYSTFLRRFDRDNGGFGNPPWFPAPHNLIFLLRYWSRTGKEPAYMMAAKTLSAMRQGGIFDQIGYGFHRYSTDAEWFVPHFEKMLYDQALLALAYTEAFLASGKEEFERTARETITYVLRDMTDPGGGFYSAEDADSEGEEGRFYLWTKNEILEILGQEDGEMFSRIFGVTGPGNYLERPGGRRTGRNILRLRRPLSALAEEFETTEEELAGFVEEARKKLFASREQRVHPAKDDKILTDWNALMIAALARAARVFDDPEYLAAAERATAFLLNNLRRPDGRLLHRYRQGEAGLAATLDDCAFMLLALIEDYEASFSPKYLQTAIELANDLIKHYQDPDNGGFFFVPDDADTPVRQKPVYDGATPSGNSAAMYALYLLGRMTANLELEETAERIHRAFAGLVTRSPAASPSFLTGVELMKGEKT
;
A
#
# COMPACT_ATOMS: atom_id res chain seq x y z
N MET A 1 24.29 18.19 -14.62
CA MET A 1 24.26 17.27 -15.79
C MET A 1 23.25 16.20 -15.44
N ASN A 2 22.10 16.21 -16.11
CA ASN A 2 20.94 15.36 -15.77
C ASN A 2 21.23 13.87 -16.00
N PRO A 3 21.02 13.02 -14.99
CA PRO A 3 20.82 11.59 -15.17
C PRO A 3 19.35 11.29 -14.83
N GLN A 4 18.42 11.60 -15.75
CA GLN A 4 17.00 11.22 -15.63
C GLN A 4 16.40 10.69 -16.93
N ASP A 5 17.24 10.18 -17.84
CA ASP A 5 16.78 9.34 -18.95
C ASP A 5 16.84 7.87 -18.52
N GLY A 6 16.01 7.51 -17.54
CA GLY A 6 15.68 6.12 -17.21
C GLY A 6 14.77 5.54 -18.29
N GLY A 7 15.30 5.38 -19.51
CA GLY A 7 14.60 4.69 -20.58
C GLY A 7 14.52 3.20 -20.26
N GLY A 8 13.32 2.68 -20.05
CA GLY A 8 13.07 1.23 -20.08
C GLY A 8 13.56 0.61 -21.40
N PRO A 9 13.83 -0.71 -21.43
CA PRO A 9 14.44 -1.38 -22.56
C PRO A 9 13.47 -1.38 -23.76
N GLY A 10 13.56 -0.34 -24.58
CA GLY A 10 12.97 -0.35 -25.91
C GLY A 10 13.71 -1.38 -26.77
N ALA A 11 12.95 -2.20 -27.49
CA ALA A 11 13.47 -3.11 -28.50
C ALA A 11 14.50 -2.41 -29.42
N PRO A 12 15.62 -3.06 -29.79
CA PRO A 12 16.64 -2.43 -30.61
C PRO A 12 16.13 -2.27 -32.05
N GLY A 13 15.88 -1.03 -32.48
CA GLY A 13 15.82 -0.67 -33.92
C GLY A 13 14.58 0.04 -34.45
N GLY A 14 13.55 0.32 -33.64
CA GLY A 14 12.39 1.12 -34.07
C GLY A 14 12.47 2.57 -33.59
N ALA A 15 12.09 3.53 -34.43
CA ALA A 15 11.86 4.91 -33.96
C ALA A 15 10.75 4.90 -32.89
N ARG A 16 10.98 5.54 -31.74
CA ARG A 16 9.95 5.65 -30.68
C ARG A 16 8.68 6.30 -31.26
N PRO A 17 7.47 5.78 -30.95
CA PRO A 17 6.22 6.42 -31.34
C PRO A 17 6.18 7.88 -30.87
N PRO A 18 5.42 8.77 -31.53
CA PRO A 18 5.18 10.10 -30.95
C PRO A 18 4.48 9.95 -29.59
N PRO A 19 4.78 10.83 -28.62
CA PRO A 19 4.16 10.72 -27.30
C PRO A 19 2.66 11.00 -27.37
N ASN A 20 1.89 10.28 -26.57
CA ASN A 20 0.49 10.56 -26.28
C ASN A 20 0.37 11.64 -25.17
N ARG A 21 -0.84 11.89 -24.67
CA ARG A 21 -1.12 12.98 -23.72
C ARG A 21 -0.49 12.78 -22.35
N LEU A 22 -0.17 11.54 -21.97
CA LEU A 22 0.41 11.22 -20.66
C LEU A 22 1.80 11.83 -20.46
N ILE A 23 2.46 12.32 -21.52
CA ILE A 23 3.74 13.04 -21.41
C ILE A 23 3.68 14.30 -20.55
N ASN A 24 2.48 14.86 -20.36
CA ASN A 24 2.26 16.04 -19.52
C ASN A 24 1.88 15.69 -18.08
N GLU A 25 1.71 14.41 -17.77
CA GLU A 25 1.39 13.96 -16.42
C GLU A 25 2.62 13.98 -15.52
N LYS A 26 2.37 13.96 -14.22
CA LYS A 26 3.43 13.93 -13.23
C LYS A 26 3.62 12.55 -12.63
N SER A 27 2.63 11.67 -12.69
CA SER A 27 2.75 10.28 -12.24
C SER A 27 3.88 9.56 -12.99
N PRO A 28 4.88 8.98 -12.29
CA PRO A 28 5.86 8.09 -12.92
C PRO A 28 5.18 6.95 -13.71
N TYR A 29 4.13 6.36 -13.16
CA TYR A 29 3.35 5.33 -13.84
C TYR A 29 2.78 5.82 -15.17
N LEU A 30 2.09 6.96 -15.19
CA LEU A 30 1.51 7.48 -16.43
C LEU A 30 2.58 7.86 -17.46
N LEU A 31 3.69 8.45 -17.01
CA LEU A 31 4.81 8.85 -17.86
C LEU A 31 5.48 7.64 -18.54
N GLN A 32 5.57 6.49 -17.87
CA GLN A 32 6.10 5.24 -18.46
C GLN A 32 5.29 4.80 -19.70
N HIS A 33 4.00 5.17 -19.77
CA HIS A 33 3.10 4.83 -20.87
C HIS A 33 2.94 5.92 -21.93
N ALA A 34 3.64 7.05 -21.80
CA ALA A 34 3.53 8.19 -22.70
C ALA A 34 3.92 7.85 -24.14
N TYR A 35 4.75 6.83 -24.36
CA TYR A 35 5.22 6.41 -25.68
C TYR A 35 4.59 5.10 -26.17
N ASN A 36 3.59 4.56 -25.48
CA ASN A 36 2.85 3.41 -26.01
C ASN A 36 2.04 3.82 -27.26
N PRO A 37 1.88 2.91 -28.25
CA PRO A 37 1.07 3.17 -29.44
C PRO A 37 -0.44 3.34 -29.14
N VAL A 38 -0.91 2.91 -27.97
CA VAL A 38 -2.26 3.25 -27.49
C VAL A 38 -2.35 4.76 -27.24
N ASP A 39 -3.39 5.42 -27.77
CA ASP A 39 -3.66 6.85 -27.60
C ASP A 39 -4.27 7.10 -26.21
N TRP A 40 -3.43 6.98 -25.19
CA TRP A 40 -3.83 7.16 -23.80
C TRP A 40 -4.18 8.61 -23.47
N HIS A 41 -5.25 8.76 -22.70
CA HIS A 41 -5.65 9.99 -22.03
C HIS A 41 -5.48 9.83 -20.51
N PRO A 42 -5.13 10.89 -19.79
CA PRO A 42 -5.34 10.93 -18.35
C PRO A 42 -6.84 10.97 -18.04
N TRP A 43 -7.22 10.65 -16.80
CA TRP A 43 -8.60 10.81 -16.36
C TRP A 43 -8.98 12.30 -16.31
N GLY A 44 -9.88 12.72 -17.20
CA GLY A 44 -10.36 14.09 -17.24
C GLY A 44 -11.46 14.32 -18.28
N GLU A 45 -12.07 15.50 -18.21
CA GLU A 45 -13.21 15.86 -19.05
C GLU A 45 -12.90 15.85 -20.55
N GLU A 46 -11.64 16.09 -20.95
CA GLU A 46 -11.22 15.96 -22.36
C GLU A 46 -11.54 14.56 -22.93
N ALA A 47 -11.17 13.51 -22.19
CA ALA A 47 -11.35 12.13 -22.61
C ALA A 47 -12.84 11.76 -22.70
N PHE A 48 -13.63 12.13 -21.69
CA PHE A 48 -15.06 11.83 -21.66
C PHE A 48 -15.85 12.64 -22.69
N SER A 49 -15.51 13.92 -22.90
CA SER A 49 -16.11 14.72 -23.96
C SER A 49 -15.79 14.17 -25.35
N ARG A 50 -14.56 13.67 -25.56
CA ARG A 50 -14.20 12.98 -26.80
C ARG A 50 -15.02 11.70 -26.97
N ALA A 51 -15.15 10.88 -25.93
CA ALA A 51 -15.93 9.64 -25.97
C ALA A 51 -17.40 9.91 -26.33
N ARG A 52 -18.00 10.96 -25.76
CA ARG A 52 -19.36 11.42 -26.11
C ARG A 52 -19.45 11.85 -27.57
N ARG A 53 -18.53 12.69 -28.04
CA ARG A 53 -18.52 13.22 -29.41
C ARG A 53 -18.33 12.12 -30.47
N GLU A 54 -17.47 11.14 -30.19
CA GLU A 54 -17.20 10.02 -31.10
C GLU A 54 -18.21 8.86 -30.94
N GLY A 55 -19.04 8.88 -29.90
CA GLY A 55 -19.99 7.81 -29.60
C GLY A 55 -19.32 6.48 -29.23
N LYS A 56 -18.07 6.52 -28.75
CA LYS A 56 -17.26 5.35 -28.40
C LYS A 56 -17.34 5.03 -26.90
N PRO A 57 -17.28 3.75 -26.49
CA PRO A 57 -17.07 3.40 -25.10
C PRO A 57 -15.66 3.81 -24.63
N VAL A 58 -15.46 3.83 -23.32
CA VAL A 58 -14.18 4.13 -22.69
C VAL A 58 -13.53 2.83 -22.22
N PHE A 59 -12.25 2.67 -22.52
CA PHE A 59 -11.39 1.64 -21.95
C PHE A 59 -10.55 2.26 -20.85
N LEU A 60 -10.81 1.92 -19.59
CA LEU A 60 -10.07 2.42 -18.44
C LEU A 60 -9.11 1.34 -17.93
N SER A 61 -7.82 1.69 -17.85
CA SER A 61 -6.77 0.87 -17.25
C SER A 61 -6.24 1.58 -16.00
N ILE A 62 -6.41 0.96 -14.83
CA ILE A 62 -5.91 1.46 -13.55
C ILE A 62 -4.73 0.57 -13.08
N GLY A 63 -3.64 1.20 -12.67
CA GLY A 63 -2.45 0.54 -12.14
C GLY A 63 -1.58 1.52 -11.35
N TYR A 64 -0.32 1.16 -11.08
CA TYR A 64 0.67 1.97 -10.38
C TYR A 64 2.09 1.54 -10.80
N SER A 65 3.09 2.37 -10.52
CA SER A 65 4.44 2.32 -11.13
C SER A 65 5.22 1.06 -10.79
N THR A 66 4.98 0.48 -9.62
CA THR A 66 5.70 -0.67 -9.06
C THR A 66 4.93 -1.99 -9.21
N CYS A 67 3.82 -1.98 -9.97
CA CYS A 67 2.97 -3.14 -10.24
C CYS A 67 3.55 -4.04 -11.35
N HIS A 68 4.09 -5.21 -10.99
CA HIS A 68 4.66 -6.16 -11.95
C HIS A 68 3.66 -6.56 -13.07
N TRP A 69 2.44 -6.98 -12.73
CA TRP A 69 1.45 -7.39 -13.74
C TRP A 69 0.99 -6.25 -14.65
N CYS A 70 1.12 -5.01 -14.19
CA CYS A 70 0.83 -3.82 -14.99
C CYS A 70 1.90 -3.64 -16.06
N HIS A 71 3.19 -3.86 -15.72
CA HIS A 71 4.30 -3.86 -16.67
C HIS A 71 4.18 -4.99 -17.69
N VAL A 72 3.91 -6.21 -17.22
CA VAL A 72 3.73 -7.39 -18.09
C VAL A 72 2.62 -7.15 -19.12
N MET A 73 1.44 -6.68 -18.68
CA MET A 73 0.34 -6.39 -19.61
C MET A 73 0.70 -5.25 -20.58
N ALA A 74 1.43 -4.24 -20.12
CA ALA A 74 1.84 -3.13 -20.97
C ALA A 74 2.84 -3.55 -22.04
N GLU A 75 3.84 -4.36 -21.69
CA GLU A 75 4.84 -4.86 -22.63
C GLU A 75 4.23 -5.87 -23.63
N GLU A 76 3.46 -6.84 -23.15
CA GLU A 76 2.87 -7.87 -24.01
C GLU A 76 1.76 -7.34 -24.92
N SER A 77 1.02 -6.31 -24.47
CA SER A 77 -0.21 -5.88 -25.14
C SER A 77 -0.23 -4.40 -25.53
N PHE A 78 0.01 -3.47 -24.61
CA PHE A 78 -0.12 -2.03 -24.92
C PHE A 78 1.01 -1.47 -25.79
N ALA A 79 2.16 -2.13 -25.80
CA ALA A 79 3.28 -1.82 -26.70
C ALA A 79 3.11 -2.42 -28.10
N ASP A 80 2.18 -3.37 -28.28
CA ASP A 80 1.95 -4.05 -29.54
C ASP A 80 1.07 -3.20 -30.49
N PRO A 81 1.54 -2.87 -31.72
CA PRO A 81 0.79 -2.01 -32.64
C PRO A 81 -0.57 -2.57 -33.08
N GLU A 82 -0.75 -3.89 -33.13
CA GLU A 82 -2.01 -4.52 -33.55
C GLU A 82 -3.07 -4.33 -32.46
N VAL A 83 -2.72 -4.65 -31.22
CA VAL A 83 -3.60 -4.45 -30.05
C VAL A 83 -3.93 -2.96 -29.90
N ALA A 84 -2.93 -2.08 -30.02
CA ALA A 84 -3.13 -0.65 -29.91
C ALA A 84 -4.05 -0.09 -31.02
N GLY A 85 -3.93 -0.59 -32.25
CA GLY A 85 -4.83 -0.25 -33.34
C GLY A 85 -6.29 -0.59 -33.00
N LEU A 86 -6.54 -1.83 -32.55
CA LEU A 86 -7.87 -2.28 -32.13
C LEU A 86 -8.45 -1.43 -30.99
N LEU A 87 -7.62 -1.13 -29.98
CA LEU A 87 -8.00 -0.29 -28.85
C LEU A 87 -8.39 1.13 -29.30
N ASN A 88 -7.53 1.79 -30.07
CA ASN A 88 -7.73 3.18 -30.51
C ASN A 88 -8.92 3.33 -31.46
N GLU A 89 -9.19 2.32 -32.30
CA GLU A 89 -10.38 2.30 -33.15
C GLU A 89 -11.67 2.18 -32.34
N THR A 90 -11.66 1.31 -31.32
CA THR A 90 -12.87 0.92 -30.60
C THR A 90 -13.20 1.85 -29.44
N PHE A 91 -12.19 2.34 -28.71
CA PHE A 91 -12.36 3.03 -27.44
C PHE A 91 -11.72 4.42 -27.44
N VAL A 92 -12.16 5.24 -26.47
CA VAL A 92 -11.27 6.26 -25.89
C VAL A 92 -10.54 5.61 -24.71
N CYS A 93 -9.22 5.52 -24.79
CA CYS A 93 -8.41 4.82 -23.80
C CYS A 93 -7.95 5.78 -22.70
N ILE A 94 -8.27 5.48 -21.45
CA ILE A 94 -7.89 6.26 -20.26
C ILE A 94 -6.97 5.41 -19.39
N LYS A 95 -5.87 6.02 -18.93
CA LYS A 95 -4.97 5.40 -17.96
C LYS A 95 -4.94 6.19 -16.66
N VAL A 96 -4.96 5.47 -15.54
CA VAL A 96 -5.05 6.05 -14.20
C VAL A 96 -4.01 5.40 -13.29
N ASP A 97 -3.28 6.25 -12.58
CA ASP A 97 -2.48 5.85 -11.44
C ASP A 97 -3.36 5.81 -10.18
N ARG A 98 -3.53 4.63 -9.59
CA ARG A 98 -4.36 4.45 -8.38
C ARG A 98 -3.79 5.18 -7.16
N GLU A 99 -2.49 5.44 -7.14
CA GLU A 99 -1.85 6.14 -6.03
C GLU A 99 -2.04 7.65 -6.14
N GLU A 100 -2.33 8.19 -7.32
CA GLU A 100 -2.71 9.59 -7.47
C GLU A 100 -4.23 9.78 -7.42
N ARG A 101 -4.98 8.79 -7.91
CA ARG A 101 -6.44 8.84 -8.03
C ARG A 101 -7.12 7.66 -7.31
N PRO A 102 -6.86 7.47 -6.00
CA PRO A 102 -7.43 6.36 -5.24
C PRO A 102 -8.97 6.41 -5.21
N GLU A 103 -9.58 7.58 -5.38
CA GLU A 103 -11.03 7.74 -5.43
C GLU A 103 -11.65 7.12 -6.67
N ILE A 104 -10.94 7.14 -7.80
CA ILE A 104 -11.36 6.49 -9.04
C ILE A 104 -11.18 4.98 -8.90
N ASP A 105 -10.03 4.55 -8.38
CA ASP A 105 -9.73 3.15 -8.11
C ASP A 105 -10.78 2.49 -7.22
N GLN A 106 -11.16 3.12 -6.10
CA GLN A 106 -12.16 2.58 -5.17
C GLN A 106 -13.56 2.39 -5.82
N VAL A 107 -14.01 3.36 -6.61
CA VAL A 107 -15.31 3.28 -7.30
C VAL A 107 -15.32 2.11 -8.28
N TYR A 108 -14.25 1.96 -9.06
CA TYR A 108 -14.20 0.96 -10.10
C TYR A 108 -13.77 -0.43 -9.61
N MET A 109 -13.04 -0.52 -8.50
CA MET A 109 -12.81 -1.79 -7.80
C MET A 109 -14.12 -2.32 -7.21
N ALA A 110 -14.96 -1.46 -6.63
CA ALA A 110 -16.29 -1.85 -6.16
C ALA A 110 -17.20 -2.28 -7.33
N ALA A 111 -17.10 -1.62 -8.49
CA ALA A 111 -17.80 -2.05 -9.70
C ALA A 111 -17.29 -3.43 -10.18
N ALA A 112 -15.98 -3.66 -10.16
CA ALA A 112 -15.39 -4.94 -10.54
C ALA A 112 -15.84 -6.08 -9.63
N GLN A 113 -15.86 -5.85 -8.31
CA GLN A 113 -16.38 -6.81 -7.30
C GLN A 113 -17.83 -7.23 -7.59
N ALA A 114 -18.65 -6.37 -8.18
CA ALA A 114 -20.02 -6.69 -8.56
C ALA A 114 -20.14 -7.44 -9.89
N LEU A 115 -19.10 -7.41 -10.74
CA LEU A 115 -19.13 -7.93 -12.11
C LEU A 115 -18.29 -9.20 -12.30
N THR A 116 -17.26 -9.42 -11.49
CA THR A 116 -16.29 -10.50 -11.67
C THR A 116 -15.75 -11.02 -10.34
N ASP A 117 -15.38 -12.30 -10.31
CA ASP A 117 -14.70 -12.94 -9.18
C ASP A 117 -13.19 -12.69 -9.20
N THR A 118 -12.62 -12.22 -10.32
CA THR A 118 -11.18 -11.94 -10.45
C THR A 118 -10.91 -10.46 -10.24
N LEU A 119 -10.18 -10.14 -9.17
CA LEU A 119 -9.89 -8.78 -8.72
C LEU A 119 -8.39 -8.57 -8.60
N GLY A 120 -7.98 -7.30 -8.70
CA GLY A 120 -6.58 -6.89 -8.58
C GLY A 120 -6.10 -6.07 -9.76
N TRP A 121 -4.89 -5.54 -9.63
CA TRP A 121 -4.26 -4.69 -10.64
C TRP A 121 -3.36 -5.51 -11.58
N PRO A 122 -3.30 -5.18 -12.88
CA PRO A 122 -3.98 -4.07 -13.56
C PRO A 122 -5.49 -4.27 -13.60
N LEU A 123 -6.25 -3.20 -13.31
CA LEU A 123 -7.71 -3.22 -13.33
C LEU A 123 -8.18 -2.64 -14.67
N THR A 124 -8.92 -3.45 -15.43
CA THR A 124 -9.50 -3.08 -16.72
C THR A 124 -11.00 -2.91 -16.58
N ILE A 125 -11.52 -1.73 -16.92
CA ILE A 125 -12.95 -1.43 -16.95
C ILE A 125 -13.33 -0.95 -18.35
N ILE A 126 -14.47 -1.43 -18.84
CA ILE A 126 -15.12 -0.84 -20.02
C ILE A 126 -16.41 -0.19 -19.57
N MET A 127 -16.59 1.06 -19.98
CA MET A 127 -17.69 1.90 -19.53
C MET A 127 -18.26 2.78 -20.64
N THR A 128 -19.45 3.31 -20.40
CA THR A 128 -20.06 4.32 -21.28
C THR A 128 -19.33 5.67 -21.15
N PRO A 129 -19.51 6.60 -22.10
CA PRO A 129 -18.99 7.97 -21.99
C PRO A 129 -19.44 8.74 -20.73
N ASP A 130 -20.48 8.27 -20.05
CA ASP A 130 -21.04 8.85 -18.82
C ASP A 130 -20.49 8.18 -17.56
N LYS A 131 -19.31 7.56 -17.65
CA LYS A 131 -18.59 6.93 -16.53
C LYS A 131 -19.26 5.66 -15.95
N LYS A 132 -20.20 5.02 -16.69
CA LYS A 132 -20.99 3.87 -16.20
C LYS A 132 -20.38 2.53 -16.63
N PRO A 133 -19.84 1.71 -15.72
CA PRO A 133 -19.15 0.47 -16.07
C PRO A 133 -20.13 -0.63 -16.47
N PHE A 134 -19.77 -1.44 -17.47
CA PHE A 134 -20.54 -2.63 -17.87
C PHE A 134 -19.67 -3.88 -18.07
N PHE A 135 -18.35 -3.75 -17.95
CA PHE A 135 -17.40 -4.87 -18.00
C PHE A 135 -16.21 -4.57 -17.09
N ALA A 136 -15.69 -5.60 -16.44
CA ALA A 136 -14.51 -5.53 -15.60
C ALA A 136 -13.65 -6.80 -15.73
N ALA A 137 -12.34 -6.62 -15.72
CA ALA A 137 -11.37 -7.71 -15.62
C ALA A 137 -10.11 -7.21 -14.91
N SER A 138 -9.29 -8.14 -14.43
CA SER A 138 -7.93 -7.81 -13.99
C SER A 138 -6.96 -7.87 -15.18
N TYR A 139 -5.88 -8.64 -15.08
CA TYR A 139 -4.97 -8.94 -16.19
C TYR A 139 -5.70 -9.62 -17.36
N ILE A 140 -5.45 -9.13 -18.58
CA ILE A 140 -5.96 -9.72 -19.83
C ILE A 140 -4.75 -9.95 -20.76
N PRO A 141 -4.48 -11.20 -21.21
CA PRO A 141 -3.37 -11.47 -22.11
C PRO A 141 -3.62 -10.92 -23.52
N LYS A 142 -2.57 -10.77 -24.32
CA LYS A 142 -2.70 -10.42 -25.76
C LYS A 142 -3.55 -11.43 -26.51
N GLU A 143 -3.11 -12.69 -26.49
CA GLU A 143 -3.74 -13.84 -27.15
C GLU A 143 -4.55 -14.66 -26.15
N SER A 144 -5.64 -15.28 -26.62
CA SER A 144 -6.43 -16.18 -25.78
C SER A 144 -5.60 -17.38 -25.33
N ARG A 145 -5.43 -17.56 -24.02
CA ARG A 145 -4.61 -18.62 -23.43
C ARG A 145 -5.18 -19.10 -22.10
N TYR A 146 -5.02 -20.39 -21.82
CA TYR A 146 -5.41 -21.01 -20.54
C TYR A 146 -6.86 -20.72 -20.11
N GLY A 147 -7.80 -20.66 -21.07
CA GLY A 147 -9.20 -20.36 -20.80
C GLY A 147 -9.52 -18.88 -20.57
N MET A 148 -8.53 -17.98 -20.65
CA MET A 148 -8.72 -16.53 -20.63
C MET A 148 -8.84 -16.01 -22.05
N THR A 149 -9.87 -15.20 -22.31
CA THR A 149 -10.04 -14.47 -23.58
C THR A 149 -8.98 -13.35 -23.66
N GLY A 150 -8.20 -13.34 -24.74
CA GLY A 150 -7.20 -12.29 -24.98
C GLY A 150 -7.79 -11.01 -25.56
N LEU A 151 -7.03 -9.92 -25.52
CA LEU A 151 -7.44 -8.61 -26.04
C LEU A 151 -7.77 -8.66 -27.54
N ILE A 152 -7.04 -9.44 -28.34
CA ILE A 152 -7.27 -9.60 -29.77
C ILE A 152 -8.70 -10.12 -30.06
N ASP A 153 -9.21 -11.03 -29.22
CA ASP A 153 -10.55 -11.60 -29.36
C ASP A 153 -11.62 -10.76 -28.65
N LEU A 154 -11.28 -10.15 -27.51
CA LEU A 154 -12.22 -9.42 -26.67
C LEU A 154 -12.66 -8.10 -27.31
N ILE A 155 -11.73 -7.32 -27.86
CA ILE A 155 -12.01 -5.97 -28.37
C ILE A 155 -13.07 -6.01 -29.49
N PRO A 156 -12.97 -6.87 -30.53
CA PRO A 156 -14.00 -6.96 -31.57
C PRO A 156 -15.37 -7.38 -31.04
N GLN A 157 -15.42 -8.23 -30.01
CA GLN A 157 -16.69 -8.65 -29.39
C GLN A 157 -17.37 -7.49 -28.68
N ILE A 158 -16.61 -6.71 -27.91
CA ILE A 158 -17.13 -5.50 -27.24
C ILE A 158 -17.59 -4.47 -28.27
N ARG A 159 -16.81 -4.24 -29.34
CA ARG A 159 -17.21 -3.33 -30.43
C ARG A 159 -18.57 -3.71 -31.02
N ARG A 160 -18.76 -4.99 -31.36
CA ARG A 160 -20.03 -5.49 -31.90
C ARG A 160 -21.17 -5.33 -30.90
N ALA A 161 -20.94 -5.64 -29.62
CA ALA A 161 -21.95 -5.45 -28.58
C ALA A 161 -22.33 -3.97 -28.42
N TRP A 162 -21.35 -3.05 -28.47
CA TRP A 162 -21.60 -1.61 -28.43
C TRP A 162 -22.39 -1.10 -29.64
N GLU A 163 -22.15 -1.63 -30.83
CA GLU A 163 -22.86 -1.23 -32.04
C GLU A 163 -24.29 -1.80 -32.12
N THR A 164 -24.52 -3.02 -31.58
CA THR A 164 -25.79 -3.75 -31.75
C THR A 164 -26.69 -3.76 -30.51
N GLN A 165 -26.12 -3.64 -29.31
CA GLN A 165 -26.80 -3.80 -28.02
C GLN A 165 -26.51 -2.62 -27.07
N ARG A 166 -26.24 -1.43 -27.62
CA ARG A 166 -25.84 -0.25 -26.86
C ARG A 166 -26.75 0.05 -25.67
N GLN A 167 -28.06 0.03 -25.90
CA GLN A 167 -29.04 0.39 -24.87
C GLN A 167 -28.99 -0.60 -23.69
N ASP A 168 -28.76 -1.88 -23.95
CA ASP A 168 -28.67 -2.90 -22.92
C ASP A 168 -27.41 -2.70 -22.06
N LEU A 169 -26.27 -2.35 -22.67
CA LEU A 169 -25.03 -2.02 -21.96
C LEU A 169 -25.17 -0.75 -21.12
N GLU A 170 -25.82 0.29 -21.66
CA GLU A 170 -26.11 1.52 -20.92
C GLU A 170 -27.05 1.27 -19.74
N ASN A 171 -28.07 0.43 -19.91
CA ASN A 171 -28.99 0.02 -18.84
C ASN A 171 -28.28 -0.79 -17.76
N ALA A 172 -27.43 -1.75 -18.14
CA ALA A 172 -26.61 -2.52 -17.19
C ALA A 172 -25.70 -1.60 -16.37
N GLY A 173 -25.05 -0.63 -17.03
CA GLY A 173 -24.22 0.35 -16.35
C GLY A 173 -24.99 1.30 -15.42
N ASN A 174 -26.22 1.69 -15.79
CA ASN A 174 -27.11 2.45 -14.90
C ASN A 174 -27.46 1.67 -13.64
N LEU A 175 -27.89 0.41 -13.79
CA LEU A 175 -28.27 -0.44 -12.67
C LEU A 175 -27.10 -0.67 -11.71
N LEU A 176 -25.89 -0.89 -12.24
CA LEU A 176 -24.70 -1.07 -11.42
C LEU A 176 -24.35 0.23 -10.67
N LEU A 177 -24.37 1.38 -11.36
CA LEU A 177 -24.07 2.66 -10.71
C LEU A 177 -25.09 3.01 -9.62
N GLU A 178 -26.39 2.78 -9.88
CA GLU A 178 -27.44 2.95 -8.88
C GLU A 178 -27.24 2.02 -7.67
N ALA A 179 -26.86 0.76 -7.91
CA ALA A 179 -26.55 -0.18 -6.83
C ALA A 179 -25.38 0.30 -5.96
N LEU A 180 -24.31 0.82 -6.58
CA LEU A 180 -23.16 1.38 -5.87
C LEU A 180 -23.53 2.64 -5.08
N GLN A 181 -24.32 3.55 -5.67
CA GLN A 181 -24.80 4.76 -4.99
C GLN A 181 -25.72 4.42 -3.82
N ASN A 182 -26.61 3.46 -3.99
CA ASN A 182 -27.50 2.99 -2.93
C ASN A 182 -26.70 2.32 -1.81
N ALA A 183 -25.70 1.49 -2.14
CA ALA A 183 -24.83 0.88 -1.14
C ALA A 183 -24.06 1.94 -0.32
N ALA A 184 -23.56 2.99 -0.97
CA ALA A 184 -22.84 4.09 -0.30
C ALA A 184 -23.75 4.97 0.58
N ARG A 185 -25.02 5.15 0.20
CA ARG A 185 -26.01 5.97 0.95
C ARG A 185 -26.75 5.21 2.03
N THR A 186 -26.91 3.90 1.88
CA THR A 186 -27.70 3.08 2.81
C THR A 186 -27.03 3.13 4.19
N PRO A 187 -27.70 3.65 5.24
CA PRO A 187 -27.14 3.65 6.58
C PRO A 187 -26.86 2.22 7.01
N GLN A 188 -25.64 1.96 7.44
CA GLN A 188 -25.23 0.67 7.97
C GLN A 188 -25.21 0.70 9.50
N ASN A 189 -26.15 1.48 10.06
CA ASN A 189 -26.34 1.64 11.48
C ASN A 189 -26.62 0.26 12.09
N GLY A 190 -25.97 0.00 13.21
CA GLY A 190 -26.16 -1.21 13.99
C GLY A 190 -26.34 -0.89 15.47
N PRO A 191 -26.70 -1.90 16.28
CA PRO A 191 -26.55 -1.79 17.72
C PRO A 191 -25.08 -1.48 18.07
N GLU A 192 -24.87 -0.90 19.24
CA GLU A 192 -23.52 -0.59 19.74
C GLU A 192 -22.59 -1.80 19.64
N ILE A 193 -21.35 -1.59 19.16
CA ILE A 193 -20.36 -2.67 19.03
C ILE A 193 -19.98 -3.17 20.42
N THR A 194 -20.45 -4.36 20.80
CA THR A 194 -20.18 -4.92 22.13
C THR A 194 -18.81 -5.58 22.22
N LYS A 195 -18.37 -5.92 23.43
CA LYS A 195 -17.16 -6.74 23.65
C LYS A 195 -17.21 -8.08 22.91
N GLY A 196 -18.41 -8.63 22.68
CA GLY A 196 -18.60 -9.86 21.92
C GLY A 196 -18.13 -9.74 20.46
N VAL A 197 -18.25 -8.55 19.86
CA VAL A 197 -17.77 -8.31 18.49
C VAL A 197 -16.24 -8.31 18.42
N LEU A 198 -15.57 -7.75 19.45
CA LEU A 198 -14.11 -7.82 19.59
C LEU A 198 -13.64 -9.28 19.76
N ASP A 199 -14.37 -10.07 20.57
CA ASP A 199 -14.09 -11.49 20.77
C ASP A 199 -14.30 -12.31 19.48
N GLU A 200 -15.26 -11.93 18.64
CA GLU A 200 -15.48 -12.56 17.34
C GLU A 200 -14.37 -12.25 16.33
N ALA A 201 -13.88 -11.01 16.29
CA ALA A 201 -12.71 -10.64 15.49
C ALA A 201 -11.50 -11.47 15.90
N TYR A 202 -11.18 -11.51 17.20
CA TYR A 202 -10.12 -12.35 17.75
C TYR A 202 -10.31 -13.84 17.38
N SER A 203 -11.52 -14.37 17.55
CA SER A 203 -11.80 -15.78 17.23
C SER A 203 -11.61 -16.09 15.75
N THR A 204 -11.86 -15.11 14.87
CA THR A 204 -11.62 -15.24 13.43
C THR A 204 -10.13 -15.26 13.11
N PHE A 205 -9.33 -14.38 13.72
CA PHE A 205 -7.87 -14.44 13.60
C PHE A 205 -7.31 -15.77 14.11
N LEU A 206 -7.77 -16.23 15.28
CA LEU A 206 -7.34 -17.50 15.87
C LEU A 206 -7.61 -18.70 14.95
N ARG A 207 -8.76 -18.73 14.24
CA ARG A 207 -9.08 -19.79 13.29
C ARG A 207 -8.25 -19.73 12.01
N ARG A 208 -7.85 -18.53 11.58
CA ARG A 208 -7.09 -18.30 10.34
C ARG A 208 -5.57 -18.37 10.54
N PHE A 209 -5.10 -18.35 11.78
CA PHE A 209 -3.69 -18.24 12.10
C PHE A 209 -2.88 -19.48 11.71
N ASP A 210 -1.82 -19.28 10.94
CA ASP A 210 -0.81 -20.30 10.70
C ASP A 210 0.15 -20.36 11.90
N ARG A 211 0.10 -21.46 12.65
CA ARG A 211 0.92 -21.65 13.85
C ARG A 211 2.39 -21.89 13.56
N ASP A 212 2.69 -22.48 12.40
CA ASP A 212 4.03 -22.90 12.04
C ASP A 212 4.82 -21.71 11.52
N ASN A 213 4.21 -20.92 10.62
CA ASN A 213 4.86 -19.83 9.94
C ASN A 213 4.47 -18.43 10.44
N GLY A 214 3.37 -18.28 11.20
CA GLY A 214 2.79 -16.97 11.48
C GLY A 214 2.13 -16.37 10.24
N GLY A 215 1.11 -15.52 10.42
CA GLY A 215 0.26 -15.02 9.33
C GLY A 215 -1.15 -15.60 9.36
N PHE A 216 -2.01 -15.16 8.43
CA PHE A 216 -3.46 -15.43 8.49
C PHE A 216 -4.05 -15.79 7.12
N GLY A 217 -4.68 -16.96 7.03
CA GLY A 217 -5.34 -17.45 5.81
C GLY A 217 -4.35 -17.98 4.77
N ASN A 218 -4.77 -18.00 3.50
CA ASN A 218 -3.96 -18.56 2.41
C ASN A 218 -3.09 -17.48 1.73
N PRO A 219 -1.90 -17.83 1.22
CA PRO A 219 -1.07 -16.91 0.45
C PRO A 219 -1.73 -16.49 -0.89
N PRO A 220 -1.37 -15.34 -1.48
CA PRO A 220 -0.28 -14.44 -1.05
C PRO A 220 -0.57 -13.71 0.27
N TRP A 221 0.47 -13.48 1.07
CA TRP A 221 0.36 -12.85 2.39
C TRP A 221 0.93 -11.44 2.40
N PHE A 222 0.05 -10.49 2.69
CA PHE A 222 0.41 -9.12 3.02
C PHE A 222 0.66 -8.99 4.53
N PRO A 223 1.58 -8.12 4.97
CA PRO A 223 1.89 -7.94 6.39
C PRO A 223 0.68 -7.53 7.25
N ALA A 224 -0.20 -6.68 6.70
CA ALA A 224 -1.40 -6.13 7.35
C ALA A 224 -1.21 -5.78 8.84
N PRO A 225 -0.30 -4.84 9.18
CA PRO A 225 0.19 -4.66 10.56
C PRO A 225 -0.89 -4.21 11.56
N HIS A 226 -1.94 -3.56 11.06
CA HIS A 226 -3.11 -3.16 11.83
C HIS A 226 -3.87 -4.36 12.45
N ASN A 227 -3.82 -5.55 11.84
CA ASN A 227 -4.31 -6.80 12.46
C ASN A 227 -3.50 -7.15 13.71
N LEU A 228 -2.18 -6.98 13.64
CA LEU A 228 -1.24 -7.31 14.71
C LEU A 228 -1.40 -6.32 15.87
N ILE A 229 -1.54 -5.04 15.56
CA ILE A 229 -1.84 -3.98 16.54
C ILE A 229 -3.15 -4.29 17.27
N PHE A 230 -4.22 -4.63 16.55
CA PHE A 230 -5.48 -5.06 17.17
C PHE A 230 -5.27 -6.24 18.13
N LEU A 231 -4.51 -7.27 17.74
CA LEU A 231 -4.24 -8.42 18.60
C LEU A 231 -3.43 -8.06 19.86
N LEU A 232 -2.46 -7.14 19.75
CA LEU A 232 -1.69 -6.64 20.90
C LEU A 232 -2.59 -5.87 21.89
N ARG A 233 -3.48 -5.00 21.39
CA ARG A 233 -4.44 -4.26 22.22
C ARG A 233 -5.46 -5.18 22.86
N TYR A 234 -5.98 -6.14 22.10
CA TYR A 234 -6.87 -7.17 22.59
C TYR A 234 -6.22 -8.02 23.70
N TRP A 235 -4.94 -8.40 23.54
CA TRP A 235 -4.17 -9.08 24.59
C TRP A 235 -4.03 -8.20 25.83
N SER A 236 -3.59 -6.95 25.70
CA SER A 236 -3.44 -6.01 26.83
C SER A 236 -4.73 -5.92 27.67
N ARG A 237 -5.88 -5.81 27.00
CA ARG A 237 -7.19 -5.69 27.66
C ARG A 237 -7.68 -7.00 28.30
N THR A 238 -7.41 -8.15 27.69
CA THR A 238 -8.06 -9.43 28.08
C THR A 238 -7.13 -10.42 28.78
N GLY A 239 -5.81 -10.24 28.69
CA GLY A 239 -4.81 -11.21 29.13
C GLY A 239 -4.82 -12.52 28.32
N LYS A 240 -5.49 -12.58 27.17
CA LYS A 240 -5.56 -13.79 26.34
C LYS A 240 -4.25 -14.00 25.59
N GLU A 241 -3.36 -14.78 26.18
CA GLU A 241 -2.01 -15.05 25.67
C GLU A 241 -1.93 -15.46 24.18
N PRO A 242 -2.87 -16.26 23.63
CA PRO A 242 -2.82 -16.59 22.20
C PRO A 242 -2.89 -15.36 21.28
N ALA A 243 -3.50 -14.25 21.69
CA ALA A 243 -3.55 -13.02 20.90
C ALA A 243 -2.14 -12.41 20.73
N TYR A 244 -1.39 -12.27 21.82
CA TYR A 244 0.01 -11.83 21.78
C TYR A 244 0.87 -12.81 20.99
N MET A 245 0.70 -14.12 21.21
CA MET A 245 1.47 -15.14 20.48
C MET A 245 1.27 -15.06 18.97
N MET A 246 0.05 -14.81 18.49
CA MET A 246 -0.21 -14.62 17.06
C MET A 246 0.54 -13.40 16.50
N ALA A 247 0.49 -12.27 17.20
CA ALA A 247 1.18 -11.05 16.79
C ALA A 247 2.70 -11.24 16.78
N ALA A 248 3.26 -11.68 17.91
CA ALA A 248 4.70 -11.89 18.09
C ALA A 248 5.27 -12.91 17.10
N LYS A 249 4.60 -14.06 16.91
CA LYS A 249 5.05 -15.09 15.96
C LYS A 249 5.04 -14.58 14.52
N THR A 250 4.01 -13.84 14.13
CA THR A 250 3.92 -13.28 12.77
C THR A 250 5.02 -12.25 12.52
N LEU A 251 5.27 -11.34 13.47
CA LEU A 251 6.37 -10.37 13.40
C LEU A 251 7.73 -11.07 13.31
N SER A 252 8.05 -11.97 14.24
CA SER A 252 9.34 -12.68 14.21
C SER A 252 9.52 -13.51 12.93
N ALA A 253 8.46 -14.10 12.38
CA ALA A 253 8.52 -14.83 11.12
C ALA A 253 8.78 -13.91 9.92
N MET A 254 8.12 -12.76 9.82
CA MET A 254 8.39 -11.77 8.77
C MET A 254 9.84 -11.28 8.83
N ARG A 255 10.38 -10.98 10.01
CA ARG A 255 11.78 -10.56 10.18
C ARG A 255 12.79 -11.63 9.73
N GLN A 256 12.46 -12.91 9.95
CA GLN A 256 13.29 -14.05 9.55
C GLN A 256 13.13 -14.40 8.07
N GLY A 257 11.97 -14.12 7.48
CA GLY A 257 11.62 -14.43 6.10
C GLY A 257 12.42 -13.63 5.06
N GLY A 258 12.21 -13.98 3.80
CA GLY A 258 12.73 -13.23 2.66
C GLY A 258 11.93 -11.97 2.34
N ILE A 259 10.77 -11.78 2.98
CA ILE A 259 10.02 -10.52 2.94
C ILE A 259 10.79 -9.35 3.58
N PHE A 260 11.67 -9.61 4.54
CA PHE A 260 12.57 -8.60 5.08
C PHE A 260 13.90 -8.62 4.32
N ASP A 261 14.34 -7.46 3.82
CA ASP A 261 15.64 -7.34 3.16
C ASP A 261 16.76 -7.47 4.20
N GLN A 262 17.36 -8.67 4.27
CA GLN A 262 18.39 -9.01 5.26
C GLN A 262 19.68 -8.18 5.11
N ILE A 263 19.89 -7.50 3.99
CA ILE A 263 21.14 -6.75 3.69
C ILE A 263 20.95 -5.25 3.86
N GLY A 264 19.88 -4.68 3.27
CA GLY A 264 19.62 -3.25 3.32
C GLY A 264 18.46 -2.82 4.20
N TYR A 265 17.79 -3.76 4.86
CA TYR A 265 16.60 -3.52 5.66
C TYR A 265 15.39 -3.04 4.86
N GLY A 266 14.27 -2.87 5.56
CA GLY A 266 12.97 -2.61 4.98
C GLY A 266 12.27 -3.89 4.52
N PHE A 267 10.95 -3.81 4.47
CA PHE A 267 10.09 -4.91 4.09
C PHE A 267 9.64 -4.79 2.64
N HIS A 268 9.70 -5.91 1.93
CA HIS A 268 9.01 -6.09 0.68
C HIS A 268 7.50 -6.19 0.91
N ARG A 269 6.70 -5.85 -0.11
CA ARG A 269 5.26 -5.62 0.03
C ARG A 269 4.47 -6.85 0.49
N TYR A 270 4.74 -8.02 -0.09
CA TYR A 270 4.04 -9.25 0.28
C TYR A 270 4.83 -10.50 -0.10
N SER A 271 4.48 -11.63 0.52
CA SER A 271 5.03 -12.95 0.20
C SER A 271 4.07 -13.75 -0.69
N THR A 272 4.59 -14.44 -1.69
CA THR A 272 3.81 -15.36 -2.55
C THR A 272 3.57 -16.72 -1.92
N ASP A 273 4.26 -17.02 -0.82
CA ASP A 273 4.15 -18.27 -0.08
C ASP A 273 3.83 -18.04 1.41
N ALA A 274 3.48 -19.13 2.07
CA ALA A 274 3.12 -19.17 3.49
C ALA A 274 4.34 -19.23 4.43
N GLU A 275 5.58 -19.16 3.94
CA GLU A 275 6.79 -19.15 4.78
C GLU A 275 7.40 -17.74 4.91
N TRP A 276 6.72 -16.72 4.39
CA TRP A 276 7.28 -15.37 4.22
C TRP A 276 8.59 -15.38 3.41
N PHE A 277 8.79 -16.37 2.54
CA PHE A 277 10.08 -16.64 1.91
C PHE A 277 10.26 -15.92 0.57
N VAL A 278 9.34 -16.07 -0.38
CA VAL A 278 9.43 -15.48 -1.71
C VAL A 278 8.66 -14.16 -1.77
N PRO A 279 9.33 -13.00 -1.67
CA PRO A 279 8.66 -11.72 -1.76
C PRO A 279 8.26 -11.38 -3.19
N HIS A 280 7.30 -10.48 -3.34
CA HIS A 280 7.33 -9.50 -4.41
C HIS A 280 8.17 -8.31 -3.96
N PHE A 281 9.23 -8.01 -4.71
CA PHE A 281 10.36 -7.22 -4.21
C PHE A 281 10.12 -5.71 -4.09
N GLU A 282 8.93 -5.25 -4.46
CA GLU A 282 8.45 -3.89 -4.23
C GLU A 282 8.52 -3.50 -2.75
N LYS A 283 8.92 -2.25 -2.46
CA LYS A 283 8.90 -1.71 -1.09
C LYS A 283 8.05 -0.45 -1.05
N MET A 284 7.00 -0.47 -0.21
CA MET A 284 6.04 0.63 -0.09
C MET A 284 6.26 1.41 1.21
N LEU A 285 6.13 2.74 1.16
CA LEU A 285 6.27 3.59 2.34
C LEU A 285 5.26 3.23 3.44
N TYR A 286 3.99 3.02 3.07
CA TYR A 286 2.95 2.69 4.05
C TYR A 286 3.21 1.34 4.75
N ASP A 287 3.80 0.37 4.05
CA ASP A 287 4.17 -0.92 4.65
C ASP A 287 5.29 -0.72 5.67
N GLN A 288 6.32 0.09 5.33
CA GLN A 288 7.38 0.43 6.28
C GLN A 288 6.83 1.14 7.52
N ALA A 289 5.96 2.14 7.32
CA ALA A 289 5.37 2.93 8.40
C ALA A 289 4.56 2.05 9.36
N LEU A 290 3.63 1.27 8.82
CA LEU A 290 2.74 0.43 9.63
C LEU A 290 3.50 -0.73 10.30
N LEU A 291 4.53 -1.29 9.66
CA LEU A 291 5.39 -2.30 10.28
C LEU A 291 6.25 -1.69 11.38
N ALA A 292 6.91 -0.56 11.14
CA ALA A 292 7.68 0.13 12.18
C ALA A 292 6.81 0.43 13.41
N LEU A 293 5.56 0.87 13.20
CA LEU A 293 4.59 1.05 14.28
C LEU A 293 4.25 -0.26 15.00
N ALA A 294 3.92 -1.33 14.27
CA ALA A 294 3.57 -2.63 14.87
C ALA A 294 4.73 -3.26 15.66
N TYR A 295 5.97 -3.16 15.15
CA TYR A 295 7.17 -3.60 15.89
C TYR A 295 7.43 -2.73 17.13
N THR A 296 7.22 -1.42 17.03
CA THR A 296 7.32 -0.52 18.19
C THR A 296 6.29 -0.87 19.27
N GLU A 297 5.04 -1.16 18.89
CA GLU A 297 4.01 -1.61 19.84
C GLU A 297 4.31 -3.00 20.41
N ALA A 298 4.84 -3.93 19.61
CA ALA A 298 5.23 -5.24 20.08
C ALA A 298 6.40 -5.17 21.09
N PHE A 299 7.34 -4.24 20.88
CA PHE A 299 8.38 -3.93 21.86
C PHE A 299 7.79 -3.39 23.15
N LEU A 300 6.90 -2.39 23.09
CA LEU A 300 6.20 -1.87 24.28
C LEU A 300 5.45 -2.97 25.05
N ALA A 301 4.81 -3.89 24.32
CA ALA A 301 4.03 -4.97 24.92
C ALA A 301 4.90 -6.03 25.62
N SER A 302 6.13 -6.26 25.16
CA SER A 302 6.92 -7.44 25.55
C SER A 302 8.33 -7.17 26.10
N GLY A 303 8.90 -6.00 25.82
CA GLY A 303 10.30 -5.67 26.10
C GLY A 303 11.33 -6.45 25.27
N LYS A 304 10.92 -7.19 24.24
CA LYS A 304 11.84 -8.01 23.44
C LYS A 304 12.64 -7.16 22.44
N GLU A 305 13.97 -7.18 22.59
CA GLU A 305 14.89 -6.41 21.75
C GLU A 305 14.81 -6.73 20.25
N GLU A 306 14.37 -7.93 19.86
CA GLU A 306 14.18 -8.28 18.44
C GLU A 306 13.19 -7.33 17.73
N PHE A 307 12.17 -6.86 18.45
CA PHE A 307 11.15 -5.98 17.90
C PHE A 307 11.65 -4.54 17.80
N GLU A 308 12.32 -4.03 18.83
CA GLU A 308 12.99 -2.72 18.76
C GLU A 308 14.00 -2.70 17.60
N ARG A 309 14.87 -3.71 17.52
CA ARG A 309 15.88 -3.81 16.47
C ARG A 309 15.25 -3.75 15.09
N THR A 310 14.19 -4.53 14.86
CA THR A 310 13.49 -4.56 13.57
C THR A 310 12.82 -3.22 13.24
N ALA A 311 12.21 -2.55 14.22
CA ALA A 311 11.64 -1.21 14.03
C ALA A 311 12.73 -0.21 13.60
N ARG A 312 13.88 -0.18 14.31
CA ARG A 312 15.01 0.70 14.00
C ARG A 312 15.64 0.41 12.64
N GLU A 313 15.81 -0.85 12.28
CA GLU A 313 16.30 -1.26 10.96
C GLU A 313 15.36 -0.81 9.84
N THR A 314 14.05 -0.92 10.05
CA THR A 314 13.02 -0.44 9.11
C THR A 314 13.06 1.08 8.95
N ILE A 315 13.15 1.81 10.06
CA ILE A 315 13.31 3.28 10.06
C ILE A 315 14.62 3.68 9.37
N THR A 316 15.71 2.95 9.61
CA THR A 316 17.02 3.20 8.96
C THR A 316 16.92 3.14 7.44
N TYR A 317 16.20 2.15 6.90
CA TYR A 317 15.92 2.06 5.47
C TYR A 317 15.15 3.28 4.96
N VAL A 318 14.07 3.68 5.64
CA VAL A 318 13.27 4.85 5.22
C VAL A 318 14.10 6.14 5.23
N LEU A 319 14.88 6.37 6.30
CA LEU A 319 15.72 7.56 6.42
C LEU A 319 16.85 7.59 5.39
N ARG A 320 17.41 6.43 5.04
CA ARG A 320 18.52 6.32 4.09
C ARG A 320 18.05 6.42 2.63
N ASP A 321 17.02 5.65 2.26
CA ASP A 321 16.68 5.40 0.85
C ASP A 321 15.42 6.13 0.39
N MET A 322 14.47 6.38 1.28
CA MET A 322 13.14 6.90 0.93
C MET A 322 13.00 8.40 1.20
N THR A 323 13.98 9.05 1.81
CA THR A 323 13.86 10.46 2.24
C THR A 323 14.23 11.44 1.12
N ASP A 324 13.30 12.34 0.79
CA ASP A 324 13.53 13.49 -0.07
C ASP A 324 14.40 14.55 0.65
N PRO A 325 15.32 15.26 -0.05
CA PRO A 325 16.13 16.31 0.56
C PRO A 325 15.33 17.44 1.25
N GLY A 326 14.08 17.67 0.87
CA GLY A 326 13.15 18.60 1.51
C GLY A 326 12.54 18.09 2.81
N GLY A 327 12.67 16.78 3.11
CA GLY A 327 12.25 16.16 4.36
C GLY A 327 11.02 15.27 4.26
N GLY A 328 10.29 15.27 3.13
CA GLY A 328 9.25 14.27 2.88
C GLY A 328 9.82 12.91 2.52
N PHE A 329 8.95 11.92 2.35
CA PHE A 329 9.30 10.55 1.98
C PHE A 329 8.66 10.17 0.65
N TYR A 330 9.46 9.53 -0.21
CA TYR A 330 9.03 8.96 -1.47
C TYR A 330 8.05 7.80 -1.26
N SER A 331 7.23 7.52 -2.28
CA SER A 331 6.13 6.56 -2.18
C SER A 331 6.57 5.10 -2.18
N ALA A 332 7.49 4.73 -3.09
CA ALA A 332 7.85 3.32 -3.29
C ALA A 332 9.22 3.12 -3.97
N GLU A 333 9.75 1.91 -3.86
CA GLU A 333 10.79 1.35 -4.74
C GLU A 333 10.22 0.19 -5.56
N ASP A 334 10.55 0.17 -6.86
CA ASP A 334 10.12 -0.87 -7.80
C ASP A 334 10.63 -2.27 -7.41
N ALA A 335 9.89 -3.29 -7.81
CA ALA A 335 10.31 -4.68 -7.70
C ALA A 335 11.39 -5.01 -8.75
N ASP A 336 11.36 -4.34 -9.90
CA ASP A 336 12.23 -4.63 -11.05
C ASP A 336 13.50 -3.76 -11.04
N SER A 337 14.63 -4.39 -11.38
CA SER A 337 15.87 -3.69 -11.76
C SER A 337 16.45 -4.34 -13.00
N GLU A 338 16.89 -3.52 -13.96
CA GLU A 338 17.33 -3.97 -15.29
C GLU A 338 16.27 -4.84 -16.03
N GLY A 339 14.98 -4.62 -15.75
CA GLY A 339 13.87 -5.38 -16.36
C GLY A 339 13.67 -6.78 -15.77
N GLU A 340 14.32 -7.11 -14.65
CA GLU A 340 14.15 -8.38 -13.94
C GLU A 340 13.69 -8.13 -12.48
N GLU A 341 12.60 -8.78 -12.08
CA GLU A 341 12.08 -8.72 -10.70
C GLU A 341 13.13 -9.25 -9.70
N GLY A 342 13.40 -8.48 -8.66
CA GLY A 342 14.26 -8.90 -7.54
C GLY A 342 15.76 -8.93 -7.82
N ARG A 343 16.22 -8.65 -9.06
CA ARG A 343 17.63 -8.75 -9.46
C ARG A 343 18.59 -8.00 -8.53
N PHE A 344 18.20 -6.82 -8.06
CA PHE A 344 18.98 -6.02 -7.11
C PHE A 344 19.23 -6.75 -5.78
N TYR A 345 18.25 -7.52 -5.30
CA TYR A 345 18.23 -8.13 -3.96
C TYR A 345 18.79 -9.56 -3.91
N LEU A 346 18.82 -10.25 -5.05
CA LEU A 346 19.19 -11.66 -5.15
C LEU A 346 20.72 -11.87 -5.19
N TRP A 347 21.17 -13.03 -4.69
CA TRP A 347 22.59 -13.38 -4.60
C TRP A 347 22.90 -14.78 -5.11
N THR A 348 23.97 -14.93 -5.87
CA THR A 348 24.58 -16.25 -6.10
C THR A 348 25.50 -16.62 -4.95
N LYS A 349 25.71 -17.92 -4.74
CA LYS A 349 26.65 -18.39 -3.70
C LYS A 349 28.07 -17.89 -3.98
N ASN A 350 28.49 -17.87 -5.24
CA ASN A 350 29.84 -17.45 -5.62
C ASN A 350 30.09 -15.97 -5.29
N GLU A 351 29.14 -15.08 -5.56
CA GLU A 351 29.26 -13.66 -5.18
C GLU A 351 29.51 -13.50 -3.67
N ILE A 352 28.78 -14.26 -2.84
CA ILE A 352 28.93 -14.21 -1.38
C ILE A 352 30.34 -14.69 -0.96
N LEU A 353 30.83 -15.78 -1.54
CA LEU A 353 32.19 -16.30 -1.26
C LEU A 353 33.29 -15.34 -1.72
N GLU A 354 33.10 -14.65 -2.84
CA GLU A 354 34.06 -13.67 -3.36
C GLU A 354 34.16 -12.43 -2.46
N ILE A 355 33.02 -11.97 -1.92
CA ILE A 355 32.96 -10.76 -1.08
C ILE A 355 33.42 -11.04 0.36
N LEU A 356 32.98 -12.15 0.94
CA LEU A 356 33.25 -12.47 2.35
C LEU A 356 34.51 -13.30 2.54
N GLY A 357 34.98 -13.99 1.49
CA GLY A 357 35.98 -15.03 1.59
C GLY A 357 35.36 -16.41 1.82
N GLN A 358 36.15 -17.47 1.64
CA GLN A 358 35.65 -18.84 1.61
C GLN A 358 35.04 -19.29 2.95
N GLU A 359 35.66 -18.97 4.08
CA GLU A 359 35.22 -19.42 5.40
C GLU A 359 33.96 -18.67 5.86
N ASP A 360 34.05 -17.34 5.93
CA ASP A 360 32.93 -16.46 6.29
C ASP A 360 31.74 -16.64 5.33
N GLY A 361 32.00 -16.77 4.03
CA GLY A 361 30.94 -16.93 3.04
C GLY A 361 30.20 -18.27 3.14
N GLU A 362 30.87 -19.36 3.53
CA GLU A 362 30.21 -20.64 3.81
C GLU A 362 29.38 -20.59 5.11
N MET A 363 29.90 -19.94 6.15
CA MET A 363 29.16 -19.71 7.40
C MET A 363 27.91 -18.85 7.14
N PHE A 364 28.06 -17.73 6.45
CA PHE A 364 26.95 -16.87 6.03
C PHE A 364 25.92 -17.64 5.21
N SER A 365 26.38 -18.47 4.26
CA SER A 365 25.50 -19.29 3.41
C SER A 365 24.64 -20.24 4.22
N ARG A 366 25.17 -20.83 5.30
CA ARG A 366 24.41 -21.71 6.20
C ARG A 366 23.36 -20.94 7.00
N ILE A 367 23.72 -19.78 7.54
CA ILE A 367 22.82 -18.91 8.32
C ILE A 367 21.62 -18.46 7.47
N PHE A 368 21.89 -17.96 6.26
CA PHE A 368 20.88 -17.37 5.38
C PHE A 368 20.27 -18.33 4.35
N GLY A 369 20.64 -19.61 4.44
CA GLY A 369 20.07 -20.66 3.60
C GLY A 369 20.42 -20.57 2.11
N VAL A 370 21.59 -20.02 1.78
CA VAL A 370 22.14 -19.92 0.43
C VAL A 370 22.59 -21.30 -0.05
N THR A 371 22.27 -21.64 -1.30
CA THR A 371 22.67 -22.91 -1.90
C THR A 371 23.33 -22.69 -3.27
N GLY A 372 24.22 -23.61 -3.65
CA GLY A 372 24.92 -23.55 -4.95
C GLY A 372 23.97 -23.49 -6.15
N PRO A 373 22.93 -24.35 -6.24
CA PRO A 373 21.96 -24.28 -7.33
C PRO A 373 20.94 -23.12 -7.22
N GLY A 374 20.99 -22.29 -6.18
CA GLY A 374 19.98 -21.27 -5.90
C GLY A 374 18.74 -21.80 -5.18
N ASN A 375 18.13 -20.92 -4.37
CA ASN A 375 16.88 -21.17 -3.65
C ASN A 375 15.69 -20.35 -4.21
N TYR A 376 15.94 -19.47 -5.18
CA TYR A 376 14.91 -18.70 -5.89
C TYR A 376 14.53 -19.36 -7.23
N LEU A 377 13.21 -19.44 -7.48
CA LEU A 377 12.64 -19.99 -8.70
C LEU A 377 12.00 -18.89 -9.53
N GLU A 378 12.34 -18.81 -10.81
CA GLU A 378 11.64 -17.95 -11.76
C GLU A 378 10.18 -18.39 -11.93
N ARG A 379 9.27 -17.42 -12.02
CA ARG A 379 7.85 -17.65 -12.29
C ARG A 379 7.43 -16.96 -13.59
N PRO A 380 6.64 -17.61 -14.47
CA PRO A 380 6.11 -18.98 -14.38
C PRO A 380 7.10 -20.02 -14.96
N GLY A 381 7.39 -21.09 -14.21
CA GLY A 381 8.17 -22.21 -14.77
C GLY A 381 9.03 -23.00 -13.78
N GLY A 382 9.29 -22.45 -12.58
CA GLY A 382 9.94 -23.20 -11.49
C GLY A 382 11.40 -23.55 -11.76
N ARG A 383 12.06 -22.90 -12.72
CA ARG A 383 13.47 -23.11 -12.99
C ARG A 383 14.30 -22.42 -11.91
N ARG A 384 15.30 -23.13 -11.40
CA ARG A 384 16.29 -22.54 -10.49
C ARG A 384 17.12 -21.52 -11.27
N THR A 385 17.16 -20.31 -10.76
CA THR A 385 17.89 -19.18 -11.36
C THR A 385 19.38 -19.21 -11.02
N GLY A 386 19.81 -20.10 -10.12
CA GLY A 386 21.14 -20.04 -9.48
C GLY A 386 21.25 -18.95 -8.41
N ARG A 387 20.22 -18.11 -8.27
CA ARG A 387 20.17 -17.02 -7.30
C ARG A 387 19.44 -17.44 -6.03
N ASN A 388 19.69 -16.70 -4.95
CA ASN A 388 19.18 -16.96 -3.62
C ASN A 388 18.52 -15.71 -3.04
N ILE A 389 17.36 -15.93 -2.44
CA ILE A 389 16.75 -15.03 -1.44
C ILE A 389 17.37 -15.38 -0.10
N LEU A 390 17.80 -14.35 0.63
CA LEU A 390 18.36 -14.50 1.97
C LEU A 390 17.22 -14.56 2.98
N ARG A 391 17.19 -15.61 3.81
CA ARG A 391 16.28 -15.73 4.94
C ARG A 391 17.00 -16.37 6.12
N LEU A 392 16.70 -15.93 7.33
CA LEU A 392 17.14 -16.63 8.54
C LEU A 392 16.32 -17.91 8.68
N ARG A 393 16.97 -19.08 8.60
CA ARG A 393 16.27 -20.37 8.73
C ARG A 393 15.73 -20.60 10.14
N ARG A 394 16.39 -19.99 11.12
CA ARG A 394 16.11 -20.05 12.56
C ARG A 394 16.55 -18.74 13.22
N PRO A 395 16.04 -18.42 14.42
CA PRO A 395 16.58 -17.33 15.24
C PRO A 395 18.09 -17.48 15.46
N LEU A 396 18.80 -16.35 15.59
CA LEU A 396 20.25 -16.35 15.83
C LEU A 396 20.63 -17.10 17.11
N SER A 397 19.81 -17.02 18.16
CA SER A 397 19.98 -17.81 19.38
C SER A 397 20.12 -19.32 19.11
N ALA A 398 19.25 -19.89 18.27
CA ALA A 398 19.30 -21.31 17.90
C ALA A 398 20.45 -21.65 16.94
N LEU A 399 20.87 -20.70 16.10
CA LEU A 399 22.02 -20.88 15.21
C LEU A 399 23.33 -20.79 15.98
N ALA A 400 23.42 -19.94 17.01
CA ALA A 400 24.62 -19.81 17.84
C ALA A 400 24.98 -21.14 18.52
N GLU A 401 23.97 -21.89 18.99
CA GLU A 401 24.15 -23.26 19.49
C GLU A 401 24.71 -24.21 18.41
N GLU A 402 24.23 -24.14 17.16
CA GLU A 402 24.71 -24.96 16.04
C GLU A 402 26.16 -24.65 15.66
N PHE A 403 26.56 -23.38 15.76
CA PHE A 403 27.91 -22.92 15.44
C PHE A 403 28.86 -22.92 16.65
N GLU A 404 28.41 -23.44 17.81
CA GLU A 404 29.20 -23.50 19.05
C GLU A 404 29.78 -22.13 19.46
N THR A 405 28.99 -21.06 19.29
CA THR A 405 29.35 -19.65 19.59
C THR A 405 28.26 -18.98 20.43
N THR A 406 28.48 -17.75 20.86
CA THR A 406 27.45 -16.95 21.53
C THR A 406 26.56 -16.22 20.52
N GLU A 407 25.33 -15.90 20.91
CA GLU A 407 24.41 -15.13 20.06
C GLU A 407 24.98 -13.74 19.72
N GLU A 408 25.71 -13.12 20.65
CA GLU A 408 26.35 -11.82 20.46
C GLU A 408 27.48 -11.88 19.42
N GLU A 409 28.37 -12.87 19.51
CA GLU A 409 29.43 -13.09 18.52
C GLU A 409 28.85 -13.39 17.14
N LEU A 410 27.83 -14.24 17.06
CA LEU A 410 27.16 -14.56 15.79
C LEU A 410 26.46 -13.33 15.19
N ALA A 411 25.79 -12.53 16.02
CA ALA A 411 25.16 -11.28 15.58
C ALA A 411 26.20 -10.28 15.07
N GLY A 412 27.35 -10.16 15.76
CA GLY A 412 28.47 -9.33 15.32
C GLY A 412 29.04 -9.78 13.96
N PHE A 413 29.23 -11.10 13.78
CA PHE A 413 29.64 -11.67 12.49
C PHE A 413 28.63 -11.34 11.38
N VAL A 414 27.33 -11.58 11.63
CA VAL A 414 26.26 -11.33 10.66
C VAL A 414 26.25 -9.85 10.25
N GLU A 415 26.40 -8.93 11.19
CA GLU A 415 26.40 -7.49 10.90
C GLU A 415 27.61 -7.06 10.07
N GLU A 416 28.81 -7.57 10.36
CA GLU A 416 30.00 -7.27 9.54
C GLU A 416 29.90 -7.85 8.13
N ALA A 417 29.38 -9.08 8.00
CA ALA A 417 29.10 -9.68 6.69
C ALA A 417 28.05 -8.87 5.92
N ARG A 418 26.97 -8.45 6.59
CA ARG A 418 25.91 -7.61 6.03
C ARG A 418 26.47 -6.30 5.49
N LYS A 419 27.33 -5.59 6.23
CA LYS A 419 27.96 -4.34 5.78
C LYS A 419 28.79 -4.52 4.51
N LYS A 420 29.60 -5.59 4.42
CA LYS A 420 30.40 -5.90 3.22
C LYS A 420 29.51 -6.19 2.01
N LEU A 421 28.47 -7.01 2.18
CA LEU A 421 27.50 -7.33 1.14
C LEU A 421 26.70 -6.09 0.73
N PHE A 422 26.28 -5.25 1.68
CA PHE A 422 25.59 -3.99 1.41
C PHE A 422 26.46 -3.07 0.57
N ALA A 423 27.73 -2.85 0.94
CA ALA A 423 28.67 -2.03 0.16
C ALA A 423 28.87 -2.54 -1.28
N SER A 424 28.88 -3.87 -1.47
CA SER A 424 28.91 -4.46 -2.81
C SER A 424 27.60 -4.28 -3.57
N ARG A 425 26.46 -4.35 -2.88
CA ARG A 425 25.12 -4.23 -3.49
C ARG A 425 24.83 -2.82 -3.97
N GLU A 426 25.33 -1.80 -3.27
CA GLU A 426 25.20 -0.38 -3.66
C GLU A 426 25.89 -0.05 -5.00
N GLN A 427 26.72 -0.96 -5.53
CA GLN A 427 27.29 -0.80 -6.88
C GLN A 427 26.39 -1.35 -8.00
N ARG A 428 25.27 -2.02 -7.65
CA ARG A 428 24.30 -2.54 -8.61
C ARG A 428 23.38 -1.42 -9.10
N VAL A 429 22.70 -1.67 -10.22
CA VAL A 429 21.62 -0.78 -10.67
C VAL A 429 20.47 -0.87 -9.67
N HIS A 430 20.15 0.25 -9.02
CA HIS A 430 19.03 0.30 -8.08
C HIS A 430 17.69 0.17 -8.81
N PRO A 431 16.67 -0.42 -8.16
CA PRO A 431 15.29 -0.30 -8.62
C PRO A 431 14.89 1.17 -8.76
N ALA A 432 13.98 1.44 -9.68
CA ALA A 432 13.45 2.79 -9.85
C ALA A 432 12.70 3.22 -8.57
N LYS A 433 12.85 4.48 -8.17
CA LYS A 433 12.09 5.07 -7.08
C LYS A 433 10.87 5.79 -7.65
N ASP A 434 9.70 5.52 -7.07
CA ASP A 434 8.56 6.41 -7.23
C ASP A 434 8.74 7.61 -6.28
N ASP A 435 9.26 8.70 -6.85
CA ASP A 435 9.63 9.92 -6.15
C ASP A 435 8.44 10.87 -5.87
N LYS A 436 7.20 10.40 -6.05
CA LYS A 436 6.02 11.11 -5.53
C LYS A 436 6.07 11.13 -3.99
N ILE A 437 5.56 12.21 -3.42
CA ILE A 437 5.29 12.33 -1.99
C ILE A 437 3.77 12.42 -1.83
N LEU A 438 3.19 11.45 -1.14
CA LEU A 438 1.75 11.37 -0.87
C LEU A 438 1.47 11.69 0.60
N THR A 439 0.48 12.55 0.85
CA THR A 439 0.14 13.04 2.21
C THR A 439 -0.24 11.90 3.14
N ASP A 440 -1.13 11.00 2.74
CA ASP A 440 -1.56 9.83 3.50
C ASP A 440 -0.39 8.93 3.96
N TRP A 441 0.50 8.52 3.06
CA TRP A 441 1.59 7.59 3.39
C TRP A 441 2.68 8.26 4.21
N ASN A 442 2.97 9.53 3.92
CA ASN A 442 3.90 10.31 4.73
C ASN A 442 3.35 10.53 6.13
N ALA A 443 2.05 10.79 6.28
CA ALA A 443 1.42 10.93 7.58
C ALA A 443 1.52 9.64 8.42
N LEU A 444 1.34 8.47 7.82
CA LEU A 444 1.59 7.19 8.50
C LEU A 444 3.05 7.06 8.97
N MET A 445 4.01 7.45 8.13
CA MET A 445 5.43 7.40 8.49
C MET A 445 5.79 8.41 9.59
N ILE A 446 5.24 9.62 9.54
CA ILE A 446 5.38 10.63 10.60
C ILE A 446 4.86 10.08 11.92
N ALA A 447 3.65 9.50 11.93
CA ALA A 447 3.07 8.88 13.11
C ALA A 447 3.96 7.76 13.68
N ALA A 448 4.51 6.90 12.81
CA ALA A 448 5.43 5.85 13.20
C ALA A 448 6.75 6.40 13.78
N LEU A 449 7.35 7.43 13.18
CA LEU A 449 8.58 8.07 13.66
C LEU A 449 8.37 8.77 14.99
N ALA A 450 7.30 9.55 15.16
CA ALA A 450 7.00 10.25 16.39
C ALA A 450 6.69 9.26 17.54
N ARG A 451 5.99 8.15 17.24
CA ARG A 451 5.78 7.06 18.21
C ARG A 451 7.12 6.39 18.58
N ALA A 452 7.93 6.02 17.59
CA ALA A 452 9.23 5.41 17.81
C ALA A 452 10.17 6.32 18.61
N ALA A 453 10.20 7.62 18.32
CA ALA A 453 11.00 8.61 19.05
C ALA A 453 10.69 8.60 20.55
N ARG A 454 9.40 8.55 20.92
CA ARG A 454 8.98 8.47 22.32
C ARG A 454 9.35 7.16 23.00
N VAL A 455 9.17 6.05 22.29
CA VAL A 455 9.37 4.70 22.86
C VAL A 455 10.85 4.37 23.02
N PHE A 456 11.65 4.81 22.06
CA PHE A 456 13.07 4.50 21.96
C PHE A 456 13.99 5.62 22.46
N ASP A 457 13.41 6.75 22.92
CA ASP A 457 14.10 7.96 23.35
C ASP A 457 15.13 8.46 22.32
N ASP A 458 14.70 8.51 21.04
CA ASP A 458 15.56 8.82 19.91
C ASP A 458 15.21 10.18 19.26
N PRO A 459 16.04 11.22 19.48
CA PRO A 459 15.77 12.57 18.98
C PRO A 459 15.90 12.67 17.45
N GLU A 460 16.63 11.76 16.78
CA GLU A 460 16.74 11.80 15.32
C GLU A 460 15.41 11.43 14.65
N TYR A 461 14.66 10.51 15.26
CA TYR A 461 13.33 10.11 14.77
C TYR A 461 12.32 11.23 14.92
N LEU A 462 12.34 11.94 16.06
CA LEU A 462 11.49 13.13 16.24
C LEU A 462 11.84 14.22 15.22
N ALA A 463 13.13 14.50 15.04
CA ALA A 463 13.56 15.50 14.06
C ALA A 463 13.17 15.13 12.62
N ALA A 464 13.18 13.84 12.26
CA ALA A 464 12.70 13.37 10.97
C ALA A 464 11.18 13.54 10.81
N ALA A 465 10.40 13.19 11.83
CA ALA A 465 8.96 13.41 11.86
C ALA A 465 8.61 14.90 11.69
N GLU A 466 9.24 15.79 12.47
CA GLU A 466 8.98 17.23 12.39
C GLU A 466 9.34 17.85 11.04
N ARG A 467 10.42 17.37 10.39
CA ARG A 467 10.81 17.80 9.04
C ARG A 467 9.77 17.38 8.00
N ALA A 468 9.32 16.13 8.05
CA ALA A 468 8.29 15.62 7.15
C ALA A 468 6.95 16.34 7.36
N THR A 469 6.53 16.57 8.61
CA THR A 469 5.35 17.36 8.94
C THR A 469 5.46 18.79 8.40
N ALA A 470 6.60 19.44 8.59
CA ALA A 470 6.84 20.77 8.04
C ALA A 470 6.79 20.77 6.50
N PHE A 471 7.35 19.74 5.85
CA PHE A 471 7.30 19.59 4.40
C PHE A 471 5.86 19.50 3.89
N LEU A 472 5.03 18.63 4.48
CA LEU A 472 3.63 18.47 4.09
C LEU A 472 2.83 19.76 4.32
N LEU A 473 2.96 20.39 5.49
CA LEU A 473 2.21 21.61 5.79
C LEU A 473 2.62 22.81 4.93
N ASN A 474 3.88 22.88 4.48
CA ASN A 474 4.36 23.98 3.63
C ASN A 474 4.03 23.79 2.15
N ASN A 475 4.03 22.56 1.65
CA ASN A 475 3.90 22.28 0.22
C ASN A 475 2.54 21.69 -0.18
N LEU A 476 1.89 20.97 0.74
CA LEU A 476 0.66 20.21 0.52
C LEU A 476 -0.52 20.75 1.32
N ARG A 477 -0.42 21.95 1.87
CA ARG A 477 -1.55 22.70 2.45
C ARG A 477 -1.82 23.94 1.63
N ARG A 478 -3.07 24.08 1.18
CA ARG A 478 -3.54 25.25 0.42
C ARG A 478 -3.67 26.47 1.34
N PRO A 479 -3.68 27.70 0.77
CA PRO A 479 -3.92 28.92 1.53
C PRO A 479 -5.27 28.96 2.29
N ASP A 480 -6.26 28.18 1.85
CA ASP A 480 -7.56 28.04 2.51
C ASP A 480 -7.58 26.95 3.59
N GLY A 481 -6.43 26.34 3.92
CA GLY A 481 -6.27 25.35 4.98
C GLY A 481 -6.35 23.89 4.51
N ARG A 482 -6.99 23.62 3.36
CA ARG A 482 -7.23 22.27 2.84
C ARG A 482 -5.95 21.59 2.38
N LEU A 483 -5.83 20.29 2.64
CA LEU A 483 -4.71 19.48 2.18
C LEU A 483 -4.82 19.15 0.68
N LEU A 484 -3.67 18.87 0.08
CA LEU A 484 -3.48 18.27 -1.23
C LEU A 484 -2.90 16.87 -1.05
N HIS A 485 -3.12 16.02 -2.05
CA HIS A 485 -2.74 14.61 -1.96
C HIS A 485 -1.29 14.37 -2.41
N ARG A 486 -0.86 14.95 -3.54
CA ARG A 486 0.42 14.63 -4.18
C ARG A 486 1.33 15.84 -4.29
N TYR A 487 2.62 15.63 -3.99
CA TYR A 487 3.71 16.49 -4.40
C TYR A 487 4.71 15.73 -5.27
N ARG A 488 5.20 16.34 -6.35
CA ARG A 488 6.31 15.81 -7.16
C ARG A 488 6.98 16.92 -7.97
N GLN A 489 8.31 16.95 -7.99
CA GLN A 489 9.10 17.88 -8.82
C GLN A 489 8.70 19.37 -8.68
N GLY A 490 8.48 19.83 -7.44
CA GLY A 490 8.11 21.23 -7.17
C GLY A 490 6.63 21.55 -7.39
N GLU A 491 5.81 20.58 -7.76
CA GLU A 491 4.39 20.76 -8.03
C GLU A 491 3.54 19.96 -7.03
N ALA A 492 2.66 20.68 -6.32
CA ALA A 492 1.62 20.10 -5.50
C ALA A 492 0.30 20.05 -6.29
N GLY A 493 -0.46 18.97 -6.14
CA GLY A 493 -1.73 18.81 -6.83
C GLY A 493 -2.60 17.72 -6.25
N LEU A 494 -3.80 17.60 -6.84
CA LEU A 494 -4.87 16.68 -6.47
C LEU A 494 -5.48 16.99 -5.09
N ALA A 495 -6.80 16.95 -5.01
CA ALA A 495 -7.50 17.19 -3.75
C ALA A 495 -7.20 16.05 -2.77
N ALA A 496 -6.98 16.40 -1.50
CA ALA A 496 -6.84 15.40 -0.45
C ALA A 496 -8.09 14.50 -0.34
N THR A 497 -7.85 13.25 -0.01
CA THR A 497 -8.84 12.26 0.36
C THR A 497 -9.09 12.29 1.87
N LEU A 498 -10.03 11.46 2.33
CA LEU A 498 -10.25 11.19 3.74
C LEU A 498 -8.99 10.62 4.41
N ASP A 499 -8.28 9.72 3.73
CA ASP A 499 -7.10 9.05 4.29
C ASP A 499 -5.98 10.06 4.54
N ASP A 500 -5.75 10.99 3.61
CA ASP A 500 -4.78 12.09 3.78
C ASP A 500 -5.08 12.91 5.04
N CYS A 501 -6.33 13.32 5.21
CA CYS A 501 -6.75 14.14 6.34
C CYS A 501 -6.71 13.35 7.67
N ALA A 502 -7.22 12.11 7.67
CA ALA A 502 -7.33 11.29 8.87
C ALA A 502 -5.96 10.83 9.38
N PHE A 503 -5.06 10.41 8.49
CA PHE A 503 -3.71 10.02 8.88
C PHE A 503 -2.88 11.23 9.28
N MET A 504 -3.00 12.37 8.58
CA MET A 504 -2.30 13.59 8.98
C MET A 504 -2.79 14.10 10.34
N LEU A 505 -4.08 13.95 10.66
CA LEU A 505 -4.61 14.25 11.98
C LEU A 505 -3.95 13.39 13.06
N LEU A 506 -3.83 12.08 12.82
CA LEU A 506 -3.13 11.17 13.72
C LEU A 506 -1.65 11.53 13.87
N ALA A 507 -0.97 11.84 12.75
CA ALA A 507 0.43 12.25 12.74
C ALA A 507 0.70 13.50 13.58
N LEU A 508 -0.17 14.52 13.49
CA LEU A 508 -0.08 15.74 14.29
C LEU A 508 -0.30 15.48 15.80
N ILE A 509 -1.17 14.53 16.14
CA ILE A 509 -1.36 14.09 17.52
C ILE A 509 -0.09 13.40 18.02
N GLU A 510 0.50 12.49 17.25
CA GLU A 510 1.74 11.79 17.59
C GLU A 510 2.92 12.78 17.76
N ASP A 511 3.07 13.73 16.83
CA ASP A 511 4.07 14.81 16.92
C ASP A 511 3.88 15.65 18.18
N TYR A 512 2.64 16.01 18.52
CA TYR A 512 2.35 16.71 19.76
C TYR A 512 2.73 15.87 20.98
N GLU A 513 2.35 14.60 21.03
CA GLU A 513 2.69 13.77 22.19
C GLU A 513 4.21 13.53 22.32
N ALA A 514 4.95 13.55 21.21
CA ALA A 514 6.42 13.36 21.19
C ALA A 514 7.20 14.64 21.53
N SER A 515 6.74 15.80 21.05
CA SER A 515 7.45 17.07 21.21
C SER A 515 6.86 17.98 22.30
N PHE A 516 5.61 17.76 22.70
CA PHE A 516 4.76 18.71 23.43
C PHE A 516 4.65 20.09 22.78
N SER A 517 4.90 20.21 21.48
CA SER A 517 4.80 21.49 20.77
C SER A 517 3.33 21.83 20.47
N PRO A 518 2.77 22.91 21.07
CA PRO A 518 1.34 23.21 20.94
C PRO A 518 0.90 23.57 19.52
N LYS A 519 1.85 23.92 18.64
CA LYS A 519 1.58 24.19 17.22
C LYS A 519 0.95 22.99 16.50
N TYR A 520 1.36 21.76 16.87
CA TYR A 520 0.85 20.53 16.26
C TYR A 520 -0.58 20.26 16.72
N LEU A 521 -0.85 20.43 18.02
CA LEU A 521 -2.21 20.32 18.56
C LEU A 521 -3.16 21.35 17.96
N GLN A 522 -2.71 22.61 17.81
CA GLN A 522 -3.50 23.65 17.15
C GLN A 522 -3.81 23.30 15.68
N THR A 523 -2.81 22.81 14.94
CA THR A 523 -2.97 22.39 13.54
C THR A 523 -3.90 21.17 13.44
N ALA A 524 -3.85 20.24 14.39
CA ALA A 524 -4.76 19.09 14.47
C ALA A 524 -6.22 19.55 14.63
N ILE A 525 -6.49 20.56 15.46
CA ILE A 525 -7.84 21.12 15.61
C ILE A 525 -8.32 21.75 14.30
N GLU A 526 -7.48 22.51 13.62
CA GLU A 526 -7.82 23.11 12.31
C GLU A 526 -8.15 22.03 11.27
N LEU A 527 -7.32 21.00 11.17
CA LEU A 527 -7.52 19.90 10.23
C LEU A 527 -8.76 19.07 10.56
N ALA A 528 -9.05 18.83 11.84
CA ALA A 528 -10.28 18.16 12.27
C ALA A 528 -11.53 18.94 11.84
N ASN A 529 -11.51 20.27 11.94
CA ASN A 529 -12.61 21.11 11.48
C ASN A 529 -12.79 21.05 9.95
N ASP A 530 -11.70 21.09 9.19
CA ASP A 530 -11.75 20.95 7.73
C ASP A 530 -12.27 19.57 7.30
N LEU A 531 -11.83 18.52 7.99
CA LEU A 531 -12.30 17.15 7.80
C LEU A 531 -13.82 17.04 8.03
N ILE A 532 -14.30 17.55 9.18
CA ILE A 532 -15.74 17.59 9.51
C ILE A 532 -16.52 18.36 8.45
N LYS A 533 -16.04 19.52 8.05
CA LYS A 533 -16.74 20.41 7.12
C LYS A 533 -16.91 19.81 5.73
N HIS A 534 -15.86 19.20 5.16
CA HIS A 534 -15.84 18.82 3.75
C HIS A 534 -16.14 17.34 3.50
N TYR A 535 -15.93 16.48 4.48
CA TYR A 535 -16.01 15.02 4.28
C TYR A 535 -17.17 14.39 5.05
N GLN A 536 -17.69 15.01 6.12
CA GLN A 536 -18.72 14.37 6.95
C GLN A 536 -20.01 14.14 6.16
N ASP A 537 -20.66 13.00 6.38
CA ASP A 537 -22.06 12.78 6.00
C ASP A 537 -22.95 13.30 7.14
N PRO A 538 -23.60 14.47 6.99
CA PRO A 538 -24.41 15.07 8.04
C PRO A 538 -25.68 14.26 8.34
N ASP A 539 -26.14 13.44 7.41
CA ASP A 539 -27.41 12.71 7.53
C ASP A 539 -27.20 11.33 8.14
N ASN A 540 -26.19 10.58 7.66
CA ASN A 540 -26.00 9.17 8.03
C ASN A 540 -24.75 8.92 8.87
N GLY A 541 -23.93 9.94 9.11
CA GLY A 541 -22.65 9.80 9.82
C GLY A 541 -21.57 9.09 9.01
N GLY A 542 -20.38 9.05 9.59
CA GLY A 542 -19.17 8.68 8.87
C GLY A 542 -18.68 9.79 7.94
N PHE A 543 -17.60 9.50 7.23
CA PHE A 543 -16.94 10.39 6.30
C PHE A 543 -16.91 9.78 4.89
N PHE A 544 -17.18 10.61 3.90
CA PHE A 544 -16.93 10.31 2.50
C PHE A 544 -15.44 10.33 2.22
N PHE A 545 -14.99 9.46 1.30
CA PHE A 545 -13.58 9.35 0.92
C PHE A 545 -13.05 10.59 0.21
N VAL A 546 -13.92 11.35 -0.45
CA VAL A 546 -13.59 12.59 -1.16
C VAL A 546 -14.40 13.77 -0.61
N PRO A 547 -13.89 15.01 -0.77
CA PRO A 547 -14.60 16.20 -0.31
C PRO A 547 -15.92 16.41 -1.07
N ASP A 548 -16.74 17.31 -0.54
CA ASP A 548 -18.06 17.67 -1.04
C ASP A 548 -18.09 18.32 -2.43
N ASP A 549 -16.96 18.86 -2.86
CA ASP A 549 -16.74 19.48 -4.16
C ASP A 549 -16.03 18.59 -5.20
N ALA A 550 -15.81 17.31 -4.91
CA ALA A 550 -15.14 16.38 -5.81
C ALA A 550 -16.01 15.93 -7.00
N ASP A 551 -15.45 15.95 -8.22
CA ASP A 551 -16.07 15.35 -9.42
C ASP A 551 -15.85 13.82 -9.44
N THR A 552 -16.66 13.09 -8.67
CA THR A 552 -16.70 11.62 -8.67
C THR A 552 -18.11 11.08 -8.95
N PRO A 553 -18.27 9.94 -9.66
CA PRO A 553 -19.57 9.31 -9.85
C PRO A 553 -20.24 8.85 -8.53
N VAL A 554 -19.43 8.43 -7.55
CA VAL A 554 -19.90 7.92 -6.26
C VAL A 554 -18.93 8.36 -5.16
N ARG A 555 -19.45 9.04 -4.13
CA ARG A 555 -18.71 9.31 -2.89
C ARG A 555 -18.87 8.10 -1.97
N GLN A 556 -17.83 7.30 -1.84
CA GLN A 556 -17.84 6.11 -0.97
C GLN A 556 -17.49 6.46 0.48
N LYS A 557 -17.86 5.59 1.43
CA LYS A 557 -17.53 5.70 2.86
C LYS A 557 -16.81 4.43 3.31
N PRO A 558 -15.51 4.27 2.99
CA PRO A 558 -14.77 3.04 3.27
C PRO A 558 -14.60 2.84 4.78
N VAL A 559 -14.79 1.61 5.26
CA VAL A 559 -14.57 1.20 6.66
C VAL A 559 -13.74 -0.08 6.79
N TYR A 560 -13.61 -0.84 5.70
CA TYR A 560 -12.78 -2.03 5.70
C TYR A 560 -11.32 -1.65 5.54
N ASP A 561 -10.47 -2.27 6.33
CA ASP A 561 -9.04 -2.08 6.25
C ASP A 561 -8.48 -2.91 5.08
N GLY A 562 -7.67 -2.29 4.24
CA GLY A 562 -7.01 -2.91 3.10
C GLY A 562 -5.53 -3.15 3.39
N ALA A 563 -4.65 -2.70 2.50
CA ALA A 563 -3.22 -2.60 2.81
C ALA A 563 -2.95 -1.58 3.93
N THR A 564 -3.76 -0.52 3.98
CA THR A 564 -3.79 0.51 5.01
C THR A 564 -5.10 0.45 5.82
N PRO A 565 -5.14 1.01 7.04
CA PRO A 565 -6.39 1.27 7.75
C PRO A 565 -7.35 2.11 6.91
N SER A 566 -8.66 1.96 7.11
CA SER A 566 -9.61 2.88 6.47
C SER A 566 -9.53 4.29 7.09
N GLY A 567 -9.70 5.33 6.28
CA GLY A 567 -9.76 6.70 6.79
C GLY A 567 -10.89 6.95 7.80
N ASN A 568 -12.02 6.23 7.73
CA ASN A 568 -13.05 6.30 8.78
C ASN A 568 -12.57 5.70 10.10
N SER A 569 -11.85 4.58 10.06
CA SER A 569 -11.23 3.97 11.24
C SER A 569 -10.26 4.96 11.91
N ALA A 570 -9.35 5.54 11.12
CA ALA A 570 -8.35 6.49 11.61
C ALA A 570 -8.98 7.80 12.11
N ALA A 571 -9.95 8.35 11.38
CA ALA A 571 -10.66 9.57 11.79
C ALA A 571 -11.39 9.37 13.11
N MET A 572 -12.07 8.25 13.31
CA MET A 572 -12.75 7.94 14.57
C MET A 572 -11.76 7.91 15.75
N TYR A 573 -10.64 7.20 15.58
CA TYR A 573 -9.59 7.12 16.60
C TYR A 573 -9.00 8.50 16.91
N ALA A 574 -8.59 9.25 15.88
CA ALA A 574 -7.92 10.53 16.04
C ALA A 574 -8.84 11.63 16.59
N LEU A 575 -10.10 11.70 16.14
CA LEU A 575 -11.08 12.68 16.64
C LEU A 575 -11.42 12.41 18.11
N TYR A 576 -11.56 11.15 18.50
CA TYR A 576 -11.79 10.81 19.90
C TYR A 576 -10.59 11.22 20.78
N LEU A 577 -9.36 10.87 20.39
CA LEU A 577 -8.16 11.30 21.11
C LEU A 577 -8.07 12.82 21.22
N LEU A 578 -8.27 13.53 20.11
CA LEU A 578 -8.19 14.99 20.09
C LEU A 578 -9.26 15.62 20.98
N GLY A 579 -10.50 15.11 20.94
CA GLY A 579 -11.58 15.54 21.82
C GLY A 579 -11.21 15.38 23.29
N ARG A 580 -10.64 14.23 23.67
CA ARG A 580 -10.17 13.96 25.03
C ARG A 580 -9.00 14.84 25.47
N MET A 581 -8.05 15.13 24.57
CA MET A 581 -6.92 16.02 24.86
C MET A 581 -7.33 17.49 25.03
N THR A 582 -8.38 17.92 24.31
CA THR A 582 -8.81 19.32 24.24
C THR A 582 -10.08 19.63 25.04
N ALA A 583 -10.68 18.60 25.65
CA ALA A 583 -12.01 18.66 26.27
C ALA A 583 -13.10 19.17 25.30
N ASN A 584 -12.99 18.83 24.02
CA ASN A 584 -13.95 19.21 22.99
C ASN A 584 -14.95 18.07 22.73
N LEU A 585 -16.14 18.21 23.32
CA LEU A 585 -17.22 17.23 23.20
C LEU A 585 -17.74 17.06 21.77
N GLU A 586 -17.67 18.07 20.91
CA GLU A 586 -18.15 17.97 19.53
C GLU A 586 -17.30 16.98 18.71
N LEU A 587 -16.00 16.89 19.01
CA LEU A 587 -15.10 15.91 18.39
C LEU A 587 -15.40 14.48 18.87
N GLU A 588 -15.66 14.31 20.17
CA GLU A 588 -16.07 13.02 20.74
C GLU A 588 -17.42 12.56 20.17
N GLU A 589 -18.40 13.46 20.08
CA GLU A 589 -19.71 13.19 19.48
C GLU A 589 -19.59 12.83 17.99
N THR A 590 -18.66 13.47 17.27
CA THR A 590 -18.36 13.12 15.88
C THR A 590 -17.80 11.70 15.77
N ALA A 591 -16.85 11.32 16.63
CA ALA A 591 -16.34 9.95 16.67
C ALA A 591 -17.46 8.93 16.98
N GLU A 592 -18.36 9.23 17.90
CA GLU A 592 -19.54 8.39 18.21
C GLU A 592 -20.54 8.29 17.03
N ARG A 593 -20.64 9.31 16.19
CA ARG A 593 -21.43 9.24 14.96
C ARG A 593 -20.81 8.30 13.93
N ILE A 594 -19.47 8.29 13.79
CA ILE A 594 -18.77 7.33 12.93
C ILE A 594 -18.97 5.91 13.45
N HIS A 595 -18.76 5.69 14.75
CA HIS A 595 -18.99 4.42 15.42
C HIS A 595 -20.38 3.85 15.09
N ARG A 596 -21.43 4.65 15.30
CA ARG A 596 -22.81 4.23 15.00
C ARG A 596 -23.06 3.97 13.52
N ALA A 597 -22.51 4.80 12.63
CA ALA A 597 -22.71 4.70 11.18
C ALA A 597 -22.26 3.36 10.60
N PHE A 598 -21.21 2.77 11.17
CA PHE A 598 -20.61 1.52 10.67
C PHE A 598 -20.80 0.31 11.57
N ALA A 599 -21.45 0.46 12.74
CA ALA A 599 -21.62 -0.62 13.70
C ALA A 599 -22.24 -1.89 13.09
N GLY A 600 -23.20 -1.75 12.16
CA GLY A 600 -23.83 -2.88 11.48
C GLY A 600 -22.89 -3.61 10.51
N LEU A 601 -22.05 -2.88 9.75
CA LEU A 601 -21.04 -3.46 8.86
C LEU A 601 -19.95 -4.18 9.65
N VAL A 602 -19.38 -3.50 10.65
CA VAL A 602 -18.30 -4.03 11.47
C VAL A 602 -18.75 -5.27 12.24
N THR A 603 -19.99 -5.29 12.75
CA THR A 603 -20.54 -6.49 13.43
C THR A 603 -20.67 -7.69 12.48
N ARG A 604 -20.98 -7.48 11.19
CA ARG A 604 -21.09 -8.58 10.22
C ARG A 604 -19.74 -9.16 9.79
N SER A 605 -18.69 -8.36 9.82
CA SER A 605 -17.34 -8.80 9.42
C SER A 605 -16.26 -8.14 10.28
N PRO A 606 -16.16 -8.50 11.57
CA PRO A 606 -15.30 -7.79 12.52
C PRO A 606 -13.81 -7.81 12.15
N ALA A 607 -13.33 -8.96 11.64
CA ALA A 607 -11.94 -9.13 11.24
C ALA A 607 -11.54 -8.38 9.95
N ALA A 608 -12.48 -7.72 9.27
CA ALA A 608 -12.22 -6.86 8.11
C ALA A 608 -12.01 -5.38 8.47
N SER A 609 -12.26 -4.99 9.72
CA SER A 609 -12.06 -3.62 10.23
C SER A 609 -11.34 -3.58 11.59
N PRO A 610 -10.18 -4.24 11.78
CA PRO A 610 -9.52 -4.26 13.07
C PRO A 610 -9.08 -2.89 13.59
N SER A 611 -8.69 -1.96 12.70
CA SER A 611 -8.33 -0.59 13.11
C SER A 611 -9.54 0.16 13.69
N PHE A 612 -10.72 -0.08 13.12
CA PHE A 612 -11.98 0.45 13.65
C PHE A 612 -12.24 -0.12 15.04
N LEU A 613 -12.05 -1.42 15.23
CA LEU A 613 -12.20 -2.08 16.51
C LEU A 613 -11.22 -1.56 17.56
N THR A 614 -9.98 -1.25 17.19
CA THR A 614 -9.02 -0.57 18.08
C THR A 614 -9.52 0.81 18.52
N GLY A 615 -10.16 1.58 17.63
CA GLY A 615 -10.84 2.82 18.00
C GLY A 615 -12.00 2.61 18.97
N VAL A 616 -12.82 1.57 18.75
CA VAL A 616 -13.90 1.21 19.69
C VAL A 616 -13.34 0.83 21.07
N GLU A 617 -12.22 0.10 21.12
CA GLU A 617 -11.57 -0.24 22.40
C GLU A 617 -11.10 1.00 23.15
N LEU A 618 -10.48 1.96 22.45
CA LEU A 618 -10.08 3.25 23.03
C LEU A 618 -11.28 4.01 23.62
N MET A 619 -12.38 4.10 22.86
CA MET A 619 -13.59 4.83 23.29
C MET A 619 -14.25 4.22 24.53
N LYS A 620 -14.14 2.89 24.72
CA LYS A 620 -14.75 2.17 25.84
C LYS A 620 -13.97 2.27 27.15
N GLY A 621 -12.78 2.86 27.16
CA GLY A 621 -12.11 3.31 28.38
C GLY A 621 -11.67 2.21 29.34
N GLU A 622 -11.50 0.96 28.88
CA GLU A 622 -10.83 -0.06 29.68
C GLU A 622 -9.33 0.18 29.57
N LYS A 623 -8.70 0.57 30.70
CA LYS A 623 -7.27 0.91 30.82
C LYS A 623 -6.39 0.19 29.79
N THR A 624 -5.88 0.94 28.82
CA THR A 624 -4.80 0.53 27.92
C THR A 624 -3.45 0.89 28.50
#